data_AF-A0A2N2V366-F1
#
_entry.id   AF-A0A2N2V366-F1
#
_cell.length_a   1.000
_cell.length_b   1.000
_cell.length_c   1.000
_cell.angle_alpha   90.00
_cell.angle_beta   90.00
_cell.angle_gamma   90.00
#
_symmetry.space_group_name_H-M   'P 1'
#
loop_
_entity.id
_entity.type
_entity.pdbx_description
1 polymer ?
#
loop_
_entity_poly.entity_id
_entity_poly.type
_entity_poly.pdbx_seq_one_letter_code
_entity_poly.pdbx_strand_id
1 'polypeptide(L)'
;MSLTTSARIVVADAGPLIALGRLDALHLLPALFAEIQVTATVLAECAARPGFIDAQRIEQAVRDGWLKPCVEQFERPSGRLDPGEASAIARALEIEAGLLLDDRAAVVYARALGLKVIGTLGLLVLAKRRGKIERVAPLIEELQRGGHFLGPLAVQAALLAAGEEII
;
A
#
# COMPACT_ATOMS: atom_id res chain seq x y z
N MET A 1 21.29 15.69 2.71
CA MET A 1 20.94 14.88 3.89
C MET A 1 20.69 13.46 3.40
N SER A 2 21.56 12.53 3.80
CA SER A 2 21.55 11.13 3.38
C SER A 2 20.34 10.42 4.01
N LEU A 3 19.49 9.82 3.19
CA LEU A 3 18.43 8.94 3.67
C LEU A 3 19.09 7.67 4.22
N THR A 4 19.02 7.48 5.54
CA THR A 4 19.39 6.22 6.19
C THR A 4 18.61 5.07 5.57
N THR A 5 19.29 3.92 5.45
CA THR A 5 18.94 2.74 4.66
C THR A 5 17.53 2.18 4.87
N SER A 6 16.84 2.49 5.99
CA SER A 6 15.50 1.98 6.30
C SER A 6 14.37 2.55 5.42
N ALA A 7 14.54 3.74 4.84
CA ALA A 7 13.51 4.39 4.01
C ALA A 7 13.21 3.68 2.66
N ARG A 8 13.80 2.51 2.40
CA ARG A 8 13.54 1.68 1.21
C ARG A 8 12.70 0.44 1.48
N ILE A 9 12.48 0.09 2.75
CA ILE A 9 11.61 -1.02 3.13
C ILE A 9 10.24 -0.43 3.44
N VAL A 10 9.19 -1.06 2.92
CA VAL A 10 7.80 -0.70 3.19
C VAL A 10 7.07 -1.93 3.71
N VAL A 11 6.26 -1.77 4.75
CA VAL A 11 5.28 -2.77 5.15
C VAL A 11 3.95 -2.41 4.53
N ALA A 12 3.24 -3.38 3.93
CA ALA A 12 1.97 -3.13 3.28
C ALA A 12 0.79 -3.73 4.05
N ASP A 13 -0.28 -2.95 4.14
CA ASP A 13 -1.61 -3.41 4.52
C ASP A 13 -2.38 -4.02 3.32
N ALA A 14 -3.47 -4.74 3.59
CA ALA A 14 -4.26 -5.45 2.59
C ALA A 14 -4.92 -4.51 1.56
N GLY A 15 -5.48 -3.38 2.01
CA GLY A 15 -6.24 -2.46 1.16
C GLY A 15 -5.47 -2.02 -0.10
N PRO A 16 -4.25 -1.47 0.06
CA PRO A 16 -3.40 -1.11 -1.07
C PRO A 16 -2.97 -2.28 -1.96
N LEU A 17 -2.67 -3.45 -1.38
CA LEU A 17 -2.30 -4.64 -2.16
C LEU A 17 -3.46 -5.11 -3.04
N ILE A 18 -4.69 -5.11 -2.50
CA ILE A 18 -5.90 -5.43 -3.24
C ILE A 18 -6.14 -4.41 -4.35
N ALA A 19 -5.99 -3.10 -4.06
CA ALA A 19 -6.15 -2.05 -5.06
C ALA A 19 -5.15 -2.22 -6.22
N LEU A 20 -3.87 -2.44 -5.92
CA LEU A 20 -2.85 -2.69 -6.94
C LEU A 20 -3.06 -4.01 -7.68
N GLY A 21 -3.53 -5.06 -6.99
CA GLY A 21 -3.90 -6.33 -7.60
C GLY A 21 -5.02 -6.17 -8.63
N ARG A 22 -6.04 -5.35 -8.33
CA ARG A 22 -7.12 -5.06 -9.29
C ARG A 22 -6.61 -4.36 -10.54
N LEU A 23 -5.69 -3.42 -10.37
CA LEU A 23 -5.06 -2.65 -11.45
C LEU A 23 -3.96 -3.38 -12.23
N ASP A 24 -3.64 -4.63 -11.88
CA ASP A 24 -2.45 -5.33 -12.40
C ASP A 24 -1.13 -4.57 -12.16
N ALA A 25 -1.09 -3.79 -11.09
CA ALA A 25 -0.06 -2.79 -10.81
C ALA A 25 0.91 -3.19 -9.68
N LEU A 26 0.85 -4.43 -9.19
CA LEU A 26 1.77 -4.91 -8.14
C LEU A 26 3.24 -4.84 -8.54
N HIS A 27 3.54 -4.90 -9.84
CA HIS A 27 4.88 -4.73 -10.40
C HIS A 27 5.51 -3.36 -10.08
N LEU A 28 4.71 -2.36 -9.70
CA LEU A 28 5.20 -1.06 -9.26
C LEU A 28 5.93 -1.13 -7.92
N LEU A 29 5.57 -2.08 -7.05
CA LEU A 29 6.16 -2.21 -5.72
C LEU A 29 7.69 -2.40 -5.78
N PRO A 30 8.25 -3.44 -6.44
CA PRO A 30 9.70 -3.61 -6.57
C PRO A 30 10.36 -2.52 -7.42
N ALA A 31 9.61 -1.79 -8.25
CA ALA A 31 10.13 -0.66 -9.01
C ALA A 31 10.29 0.62 -8.18
N LEU A 32 9.64 0.70 -7.01
CA LEU A 32 9.61 1.90 -6.16
C LEU A 32 10.32 1.73 -4.82
N PHE A 33 10.32 0.51 -4.28
CA PHE A 33 10.88 0.18 -2.98
C PHE A 33 11.89 -0.96 -3.13
N ALA A 34 12.84 -1.03 -2.20
CA ALA A 34 13.83 -2.12 -2.22
C ALA A 34 13.23 -3.43 -1.71
N GLU A 35 12.26 -3.33 -0.79
CA GLU A 35 11.59 -4.48 -0.19
C GLU A 35 10.20 -4.09 0.29
N ILE A 36 9.24 -5.00 0.08
CA ILE A 36 7.89 -4.88 0.61
C ILE A 36 7.64 -6.07 1.51
N GLN A 37 7.46 -5.82 2.80
CA GLN A 37 7.07 -6.86 3.75
C GLN A 37 5.56 -6.89 3.95
N VAL A 38 5.03 -8.09 4.13
CA VAL A 38 3.60 -8.31 4.34
C VAL A 38 3.44 -9.32 5.47
N THR A 39 2.56 -9.03 6.43
CA THR A 39 2.31 -9.92 7.56
C THR A 39 1.44 -11.11 7.15
N ALA A 40 1.45 -12.17 7.94
CA ALA A 40 0.59 -13.33 7.70
C ALA A 40 -0.90 -12.96 7.78
N THR A 41 -1.27 -12.03 8.65
CA THR A 41 -2.63 -11.50 8.82
C THR A 41 -3.07 -10.76 7.56
N VAL A 42 -2.24 -9.87 7.03
CA VAL A 42 -2.54 -9.15 5.78
C VAL A 42 -2.65 -10.12 4.60
N LEU A 43 -1.75 -11.10 4.48
CA LEU A 43 -1.84 -12.11 3.42
C LEU A 43 -3.12 -12.94 3.51
N ALA A 44 -3.55 -13.30 4.72
CA ALA A 44 -4.80 -14.02 4.93
C ALA A 44 -6.03 -13.19 4.51
N GLU A 45 -6.03 -11.89 4.79
CA GLU A 45 -7.08 -10.97 4.34
C GLU A 45 -7.10 -10.83 2.81
N CYS A 46 -5.94 -10.68 2.16
CA CYS A 46 -5.83 -10.67 0.71
C CYS A 46 -6.34 -11.98 0.08
N ALA A 47 -6.12 -13.12 0.73
CA ALA A 47 -6.52 -14.43 0.26
C ALA A 47 -7.99 -14.80 0.58
N ALA A 48 -8.73 -13.96 1.32
CA ALA A 48 -10.09 -14.29 1.79
C ALA A 48 -11.10 -14.52 0.66
N ARG A 49 -10.80 -14.05 -0.57
CA ARG A 49 -11.65 -14.23 -1.76
C ARG A 49 -10.83 -14.78 -2.94
N PRO A 50 -10.41 -16.05 -2.92
CA PRO A 50 -9.43 -16.60 -3.87
C PRO A 50 -9.90 -16.63 -5.34
N GLY A 51 -11.21 -16.52 -5.58
CA GLY A 51 -11.79 -16.41 -6.93
C GLY A 51 -11.61 -15.03 -7.59
N PHE A 52 -11.06 -14.05 -6.86
CA PHE A 52 -10.84 -12.70 -7.38
C PHE A 52 -9.46 -12.58 -8.02
N ILE A 53 -9.37 -11.81 -9.10
CA ILE A 53 -8.12 -11.62 -9.85
C ILE A 53 -7.03 -10.96 -8.99
N ASP A 54 -7.41 -10.09 -8.05
CA ASP A 54 -6.48 -9.45 -7.12
C ASP A 54 -5.80 -10.47 -6.20
N ALA A 55 -6.56 -11.39 -5.59
CA ALA A 55 -6.00 -12.47 -4.77
C ALA A 55 -4.98 -13.34 -5.54
N GLN A 56 -5.29 -13.72 -6.78
CA GLN A 56 -4.37 -14.51 -7.63
C GLN A 56 -3.09 -13.74 -7.96
N ARG A 57 -3.21 -12.45 -8.28
CA ARG A 57 -2.06 -11.58 -8.56
C ARG A 57 -1.19 -11.33 -7.32
N ILE A 58 -1.80 -11.20 -6.14
CA ILE A 58 -1.08 -11.07 -4.87
C ILE A 58 -0.32 -12.36 -4.54
N GLU A 59 -0.95 -13.53 -4.70
CA GLU A 59 -0.28 -14.83 -4.54
C GLU A 59 0.91 -14.95 -5.51
N GLN A 60 0.70 -14.57 -6.78
CA GLN A 60 1.78 -14.54 -7.76
C GLN A 60 2.92 -13.59 -7.35
N ALA A 61 2.59 -12.40 -6.85
CA ALA A 61 3.59 -11.42 -6.38
C ALA A 61 4.41 -11.93 -5.18
N VAL A 62 3.83 -12.79 -4.33
CA VAL A 62 4.58 -13.51 -3.29
C VAL A 62 5.53 -14.54 -3.92
N ARG A 63 5.06 -15.33 -4.89
CA ARG A 63 5.90 -16.32 -5.60
C ARG A 63 7.06 -15.67 -6.37
N ASP A 64 6.82 -14.50 -6.96
CA ASP A 64 7.82 -13.73 -7.71
C ASP A 64 8.76 -12.93 -6.79
N GLY A 65 8.54 -12.99 -5.47
CA GLY A 65 9.38 -12.33 -4.47
C GLY A 65 9.20 -10.80 -4.40
N TRP A 66 8.15 -10.26 -5.02
CA TRP A 66 7.81 -8.82 -4.92
C TRP A 66 7.28 -8.48 -3.53
N LEU A 67 6.55 -9.42 -2.93
CA LEU A 67 6.06 -9.35 -1.55
C LEU A 67 6.81 -10.37 -0.71
N LYS A 68 7.39 -9.93 0.41
CA LYS A 68 8.10 -10.79 1.35
C LYS A 68 7.25 -11.04 2.59
N PRO A 69 6.69 -12.26 2.76
CA PRO A 69 6.01 -12.63 3.98
C PRO A 69 6.95 -12.47 5.18
N CYS A 70 6.48 -11.87 6.26
CA CYS A 70 7.21 -11.79 7.53
C CYS A 70 6.49 -12.56 8.64
N VAL A 71 7.27 -13.07 9.59
CA VAL A 71 6.74 -13.75 10.77
C VAL A 71 6.24 -12.71 11.77
N GLU A 72 5.06 -12.95 12.33
CA GLU A 72 4.46 -12.06 13.33
C GLU A 72 4.95 -12.41 14.75
N GLN A 73 6.06 -11.81 15.15
CA GLN A 73 6.62 -11.94 16.52
C GLN A 73 6.73 -10.57 17.21
N PHE A 74 5.69 -9.75 17.05
CA PHE A 74 5.66 -8.37 17.54
C PHE A 74 4.36 -8.07 18.30
N GLU A 75 4.44 -7.16 19.26
CA GLU A 75 3.27 -6.70 20.01
C GLU A 75 2.42 -5.77 19.14
N ARG A 76 1.13 -6.08 19.01
CA ARG A 76 0.22 -5.27 18.21
C ARG A 76 -0.23 -4.03 19.00
N PRO A 77 -0.22 -2.84 18.39
CA PRO A 77 -0.73 -1.65 19.03
C PRO A 77 -2.19 -1.81 19.46
N SER A 78 -2.53 -1.23 20.61
CA SER A 78 -3.92 -1.14 21.06
C SER A 78 -4.65 0.03 20.38
N GLY A 79 -5.91 -0.18 20.03
CA GLY A 79 -6.72 0.85 19.37
C GLY A 79 -7.90 0.27 18.58
N ARG A 80 -8.64 1.14 17.90
CA ARG A 80 -9.64 0.75 16.90
C ARG A 80 -8.95 0.57 15.55
N LEU A 81 -8.16 -0.49 15.45
CA LEU A 81 -7.52 -0.95 14.22
C LEU A 81 -8.04 -2.34 13.92
N ASP A 82 -8.21 -2.66 12.64
CA ASP A 82 -8.44 -4.05 12.26
C ASP A 82 -7.15 -4.90 12.41
N PRO A 83 -7.24 -6.23 12.34
CA PRO A 83 -6.08 -7.10 12.50
C PRO A 83 -4.96 -6.86 11.48
N GLY A 84 -5.31 -6.63 10.21
CA GLY A 84 -4.38 -6.32 9.12
C GLY A 84 -3.59 -5.05 9.39
N GLU A 85 -4.30 -3.95 9.64
CA GLU A 85 -3.75 -2.64 10.00
C GLU A 85 -2.82 -2.72 11.21
N ALA A 86 -3.30 -3.33 12.30
CA ALA A 86 -2.54 -3.45 13.54
C ALA A 86 -1.25 -4.24 13.31
N SER A 87 -1.30 -5.32 12.54
CA SER A 87 -0.13 -6.14 12.23
C SER A 87 0.89 -5.40 11.35
N ALA A 88 0.42 -4.66 10.34
CA ALA A 88 1.29 -3.92 9.42
C ALA A 88 1.97 -2.74 10.15
N ILE A 89 1.23 -2.01 10.98
CA ILE A 89 1.76 -0.92 11.82
C ILE A 89 2.80 -1.46 12.81
N ALA A 90 2.48 -2.55 13.52
CA ALA A 90 3.41 -3.16 14.47
C ALA A 90 4.73 -3.55 13.80
N ARG A 91 4.65 -4.21 12.64
CA ARG A 91 5.85 -4.57 11.88
C ARG A 91 6.62 -3.34 11.41
N ALA A 92 5.95 -2.31 10.89
CA ALA A 92 6.62 -1.09 10.45
C ALA A 92 7.35 -0.37 11.58
N LEU A 93 6.81 -0.38 12.80
CA LEU A 93 7.47 0.17 13.99
C LEU A 93 8.70 -0.64 14.38
N GLU A 94 8.58 -1.97 14.40
CA GLU A 94 9.65 -2.88 14.81
C GLU A 94 10.93 -2.70 13.96
N ILE A 95 10.78 -2.48 12.65
CA ILE A 95 11.90 -2.36 11.71
C ILE A 95 12.14 -0.93 11.22
N GLU A 96 11.49 0.06 11.82
CA GLU A 96 11.58 1.49 11.44
C GLU A 96 11.36 1.74 9.93
N ALA A 97 10.37 1.04 9.33
CA ALA A 97 10.10 1.06 7.90
C ALA A 97 9.02 2.09 7.51
N GLY A 98 8.87 2.32 6.21
CA GLY A 98 7.68 2.98 5.67
C GLY A 98 6.45 2.06 5.75
N LEU A 99 5.27 2.65 5.66
CA LEU A 99 4.00 1.93 5.70
C LEU A 99 3.15 2.28 4.48
N LEU A 100 2.63 1.26 3.79
CA LEU A 100 1.65 1.38 2.72
C LEU A 100 0.26 1.06 3.27
N LEU A 101 -0.58 2.10 3.44
CA LEU A 101 -1.86 2.03 4.15
C LEU A 101 -2.82 3.14 3.66
N ASP A 102 -4.10 2.79 3.46
CA ASP A 102 -5.13 3.72 2.94
C ASP A 102 -6.15 4.19 3.98
N ASP A 103 -6.47 3.38 5.00
CA ASP A 103 -7.52 3.74 5.96
C ASP A 103 -7.19 5.02 6.72
N ARG A 104 -8.16 5.95 6.77
CA ARG A 104 -7.92 7.29 7.34
C ARG A 104 -7.61 7.25 8.83
N ALA A 105 -8.33 6.43 9.60
CA ALA A 105 -8.13 6.34 11.04
C ALA A 105 -6.80 5.67 11.35
N ALA A 106 -6.48 4.57 10.66
CA ALA A 106 -5.21 3.88 10.82
C ALA A 106 -4.01 4.72 10.33
N VAL A 107 -4.15 5.50 9.25
CA VAL A 107 -3.12 6.46 8.79
C VAL A 107 -2.85 7.52 9.85
N VAL A 108 -3.90 8.08 10.48
CA VAL A 108 -3.74 9.07 11.57
C VAL A 108 -3.01 8.42 12.76
N TYR A 109 -3.41 7.21 13.14
CA TYR A 109 -2.79 6.46 14.22
C TYR A 109 -1.30 6.18 13.94
N ALA A 110 -0.97 5.63 12.77
CA ALA A 110 0.39 5.31 12.36
C ALA A 110 1.29 6.55 12.33
N ARG A 111 0.79 7.69 11.83
CA ARG A 111 1.52 8.96 11.82
C ARG A 111 1.76 9.52 13.23
N ALA A 112 0.80 9.35 14.15
CA ALA A 112 0.98 9.75 15.55
C ALA A 112 2.11 8.96 16.23
N LEU A 113 2.40 7.74 15.76
CA LEU A 113 3.53 6.92 16.19
C LEU A 113 4.84 7.20 15.44
N GLY A 114 4.87 8.22 14.56
CA GLY A 114 6.08 8.64 13.84
C GLY A 114 6.35 7.88 12.54
N LEU A 115 5.46 6.98 12.10
CA LEU A 115 5.64 6.26 10.84
C LEU A 115 5.45 7.15 9.62
N LYS A 116 6.23 6.86 8.57
CA LYS A 116 6.05 7.46 7.24
C LYS A 116 5.06 6.63 6.46
N VAL A 117 3.88 7.20 6.21
CA VAL A 117 2.77 6.50 5.55
C VAL A 117 2.53 7.02 4.14
N ILE A 118 2.43 6.11 3.18
CA ILE A 118 1.96 6.35 1.81
C ILE A 118 0.72 5.49 1.56
N GLY A 119 -0.30 6.01 0.86
CA GLY A 119 -1.46 5.24 0.42
C GLY A 119 -1.37 4.87 -1.06
N THR A 120 -2.34 4.13 -1.58
CA THR A 120 -2.44 3.71 -2.99
C THR A 120 -2.32 4.91 -3.93
N LEU A 121 -3.09 5.97 -3.71
CA LEU A 121 -3.02 7.18 -4.53
C LEU A 121 -1.65 7.85 -4.51
N GLY A 122 -1.03 7.92 -3.33
CA GLY A 122 0.32 8.45 -3.17
C GLY A 122 1.36 7.60 -3.91
N LEU A 123 1.20 6.28 -3.90
CA LEU A 123 2.05 5.34 -4.61
C LEU A 123 1.91 5.49 -6.13
N LEU A 124 0.70 5.65 -6.66
CA LEU A 124 0.48 5.90 -8.10
C LEU A 124 1.13 7.23 -8.53
N VAL A 125 0.97 8.30 -7.73
CA VAL A 125 1.66 9.57 -7.97
C VAL A 125 3.18 9.39 -7.96
N LEU A 126 3.72 8.64 -7.00
CA LEU A 126 5.14 8.34 -6.93
C LEU A 126 5.61 7.54 -8.16
N ALA A 127 4.81 6.58 -8.62
CA ALA A 127 5.08 5.79 -9.82
C ALA A 127 5.19 6.69 -11.06
N LYS A 128 4.25 7.62 -11.24
CA LYS A 128 4.29 8.58 -12.35
C LYS A 128 5.53 9.46 -12.27
N ARG A 129 5.82 10.04 -11.10
CA ARG A 129 7.00 10.91 -10.89
C ARG A 129 8.32 10.19 -11.18
N ARG A 130 8.36 8.86 -11.06
CA ARG A 130 9.52 8.03 -11.40
C ARG A 130 9.45 7.41 -12.80
N GLY A 131 8.52 7.85 -13.65
CA GLY A 131 8.37 7.38 -15.02
C GLY A 131 7.98 5.90 -15.14
N LYS A 132 7.32 5.33 -14.12
CA LYS A 132 6.85 3.94 -14.13
C LYS A 132 5.46 3.79 -14.73
N ILE A 133 4.68 4.86 -14.72
CA ILE A 133 3.38 4.97 -15.38
C ILE A 133 3.28 6.35 -16.03
N GLU A 134 2.50 6.45 -17.10
CA GLU A 134 2.31 7.72 -17.82
C GLU A 134 1.22 8.58 -17.16
N ARG A 135 0.14 7.97 -16.69
CA ARG A 135 -1.03 8.64 -16.13
C ARG A 135 -1.58 7.95 -14.88
N VAL A 136 -2.07 8.74 -13.95
CA VAL A 136 -2.72 8.33 -12.70
C VAL A 136 -4.24 8.30 -12.85
N ALA A 137 -4.83 9.25 -13.59
CA ALA A 137 -6.29 9.38 -13.72
C ALA A 137 -6.99 8.09 -14.20
N PRO A 138 -6.51 7.39 -15.25
CA PRO A 138 -7.17 6.16 -15.73
C PRO A 138 -7.19 5.04 -14.68
N LEU A 139 -6.15 4.95 -13.85
CA LEU A 139 -6.05 3.96 -12.77
C LEU A 139 -6.99 4.30 -11.61
N ILE A 140 -7.14 5.59 -11.28
CA ILE A 140 -8.13 6.05 -10.30
C ILE A 140 -9.55 5.72 -10.78
N GLU A 141 -9.87 6.04 -12.04
CA GLU A 141 -11.17 5.74 -12.64
C GLU A 141 -11.46 4.24 -12.63
N GLU A 142 -10.46 3.41 -12.91
CA GLU A 142 -10.59 1.95 -12.86
C GLU A 142 -10.87 1.43 -11.45
N LEU A 143 -10.18 1.94 -10.42
CA LEU A 143 -10.48 1.61 -9.03
C LEU A 143 -11.92 1.99 -8.65
N GLN A 144 -12.37 3.19 -9.03
CA GLN A 144 -13.73 3.66 -8.75
C GLN A 144 -14.78 2.82 -9.47
N ARG A 145 -14.57 2.49 -10.75
CA ARG A 145 -15.44 1.58 -11.52
C ARG A 145 -15.52 0.18 -10.89
N GLY A 146 -14.43 -0.28 -10.28
CA GLY A 146 -14.36 -1.53 -9.52
C GLY A 146 -14.95 -1.47 -8.12
N GLY A 147 -15.62 -0.37 -7.75
CA GLY A 147 -16.26 -0.19 -6.44
C GLY A 147 -15.29 0.10 -5.29
N HIS A 148 -14.02 0.43 -5.59
CA HIS A 148 -13.07 0.86 -4.56
C HIS A 148 -13.35 2.33 -4.21
N PHE A 149 -13.64 2.60 -2.93
CA PHE A 149 -13.93 3.94 -2.48
C PHE A 149 -12.65 4.78 -2.38
N LEU A 150 -12.62 5.90 -3.11
CA LEU A 150 -11.54 6.89 -3.04
C LEU A 150 -12.17 8.24 -2.69
N GLY A 151 -11.75 8.84 -1.58
CA GLY A 151 -12.27 10.12 -1.13
C GLY A 151 -12.04 11.22 -2.19
N PRO A 152 -13.05 12.06 -2.53
CA PRO A 152 -12.91 13.07 -3.59
C PRO A 152 -11.73 14.02 -3.41
N LEU A 153 -11.47 14.46 -2.16
CA LEU A 153 -10.32 15.31 -1.84
C LEU A 153 -8.98 14.58 -2.03
N ALA A 154 -8.92 13.28 -1.75
CA ALA A 154 -7.72 12.49 -1.94
C ALA A 154 -7.43 12.28 -3.44
N VAL A 155 -8.48 12.04 -4.23
CA VAL A 155 -8.38 11.96 -5.70
C VAL A 155 -7.89 13.29 -6.28
N GLN A 156 -8.51 14.41 -5.89
CA GLN A 156 -8.10 15.73 -6.35
C GLN A 156 -6.63 16.02 -6.00
N ALA A 157 -6.23 15.75 -4.76
CA ALA A 157 -4.85 15.92 -4.32
C ALA A 157 -3.87 15.05 -5.13
N ALA A 158 -4.28 13.81 -5.46
CA ALA A 158 -3.45 12.90 -6.27
C ALA A 158 -3.28 13.41 -7.71
N LEU A 159 -4.36 13.84 -8.37
CA LEU A 159 -4.30 14.39 -9.73
C LEU A 159 -3.43 15.65 -9.80
N LEU A 160 -3.64 16.59 -8.86
CA LEU A 160 -2.80 17.79 -8.75
C LEU A 160 -1.33 17.42 -8.51
N ALA A 161 -1.04 16.47 -7.62
CA ALA A 161 0.32 16.02 -7.35
C ALA A 161 0.96 15.26 -8.52
N ALA A 162 0.15 14.68 -9.40
CA ALA A 162 0.55 14.04 -10.65
C ALA A 162 0.72 15.04 -11.82
N GLY A 163 0.29 16.30 -11.66
CA GLY A 163 0.24 17.25 -12.78
C GLY A 163 -0.81 16.88 -13.83
N GLU A 164 -1.89 16.22 -13.40
CA GLU A 164 -3.03 15.88 -14.25
C GLU A 164 -4.22 16.78 -13.93
N GLU A 165 -4.96 17.15 -14.97
CA GLU A 165 -6.16 17.98 -14.83
C GLU A 165 -7.26 17.24 -14.07
N ILE A 166 -8.04 18.01 -13.32
CA ILE A 166 -9.26 17.54 -12.67
C ILE A 166 -10.33 17.50 -13.77
N ILE A 167 -10.77 16.30 -14.16
CA ILE A 167 -11.87 16.12 -15.11
C ILE A 167 -13.19 16.53 -14.44
#